data_AF-A0A957W3N5-F1
#
_entry.id   AF-A0A957W3N5-F1
#
_cell.length_a   1.000
_cell.length_b   1.000
_cell.length_c   1.000
_cell.angle_alpha   90.00
_cell.angle_beta   90.00
_cell.angle_gamma   90.00
#
_symmetry.space_group_name_H-M   'P 1'
#
loop_
_entity.id
_entity.type
_entity.pdbx_description
1 polymer ?
#
loop_
_entity_poly.entity_id
_entity_poly.type
_entity_poly.pdbx_seq_one_letter_code
_entity_poly.pdbx_strand_id
1 'polypeptide(L)'
;NLTFPWGNGFVAEYSAAIDDEVQPVDAYATDSSPFGLRQMAGNVGEWVQDVYDENFYANSPAENPVNTTGDNRRIHRGGTFGSTDPSYYTTSRRFVRDRADSKVWIGLRCAQSK
;
A
#
# COMPACT_ATOMS: atom_id res chain seq x y z
N ASN A 1 -1.05 -1.41 -16.39
CA ASN A 1 -0.85 -1.39 -14.93
C ASN A 1 0.63 -1.36 -14.62
N LEU A 2 1.08 -0.43 -13.79
CA LEU A 2 2.48 -0.35 -13.36
C LEU A 2 2.70 -1.27 -12.15
N THR A 3 3.79 -2.02 -12.16
CA THR A 3 4.15 -2.92 -11.03
C THR A 3 4.47 -2.14 -9.77
N PHE A 4 5.16 -0.99 -9.90
CA PHE A 4 5.52 -0.05 -8.84
C PHE A 4 4.93 1.33 -9.19
N PRO A 5 4.85 2.28 -8.24
CA PRO A 5 4.30 3.61 -8.50
C PRO A 5 4.94 4.32 -9.69
N TRP A 6 6.26 4.18 -9.85
CA TRP A 6 7.06 4.85 -10.89
C TRP A 6 7.29 4.03 -12.17
N GLY A 7 6.97 2.73 -12.20
CA GLY A 7 7.31 1.89 -13.34
C GLY A 7 7.20 0.39 -13.10
N ASN A 8 7.75 -0.40 -14.01
CA ASN A 8 7.70 -1.86 -13.95
C ASN A 8 8.97 -2.52 -13.38
N GLY A 9 10.06 -1.76 -13.25
CA GLY A 9 11.30 -2.19 -12.61
C GLY A 9 11.39 -1.64 -11.19
N PHE A 10 11.77 -2.49 -10.25
CA PHE A 10 12.08 -2.04 -8.90
C PHE A 10 13.42 -1.28 -8.91
N VAL A 11 13.42 -0.10 -8.29
CA VAL A 11 14.62 0.72 -8.07
C VAL A 11 14.55 1.12 -6.61
N ALA A 12 15.43 0.57 -5.78
CA ALA A 12 15.32 0.68 -4.33
C ALA A 12 15.46 2.13 -3.87
N GLU A 13 16.35 2.88 -4.53
CA GLU A 13 16.71 4.27 -4.26
C GLU A 13 15.57 5.25 -4.56
N TYR A 14 14.50 4.80 -5.21
CA TYR A 14 13.39 5.69 -5.54
C TYR A 14 12.44 5.91 -4.38
N SER A 15 12.52 5.12 -3.31
CA SER A 15 11.53 5.07 -2.24
C SER A 15 12.14 4.72 -0.89
N ALA A 16 11.36 4.86 0.18
CA ALA A 16 11.76 4.47 1.54
C ALA A 16 11.62 2.97 1.83
N ALA A 17 11.78 2.11 0.82
CA ALA A 17 11.60 0.66 0.93
C ALA A 17 12.74 -0.01 1.72
N ILE A 18 13.98 0.39 1.43
CA ILE A 18 15.18 -0.22 2.03
C ILE A 18 15.74 0.57 3.20
N ASP A 19 15.09 1.68 3.56
CA ASP A 19 15.47 2.48 4.72
C ASP A 19 15.16 1.70 6.01
N ASP A 20 15.91 1.98 7.06
CA ASP A 20 15.72 1.34 8.38
C ASP A 20 14.69 2.06 9.26
N GLU A 21 14.15 3.18 8.79
CA GLU A 21 13.16 3.99 9.50
C GLU A 21 12.21 4.74 8.56
N VAL A 22 11.12 5.26 9.13
CA VAL A 22 10.16 6.12 8.44
C VAL A 22 10.84 7.39 7.96
N GLN A 23 10.62 7.74 6.70
CA GLN A 23 11.15 8.96 6.10
C GLN A 23 10.09 10.06 6.02
N PRO A 24 10.50 11.35 5.95
CA PRO A 24 9.60 12.44 5.60
C PRO A 24 8.78 12.11 4.35
N VAL A 25 7.52 12.51 4.33
CA VAL A 25 6.55 12.16 3.27
C VAL A 25 6.93 12.67 1.87
N ASP A 26 7.90 13.58 1.80
CA ASP A 26 8.41 14.23 0.60
C ASP A 26 9.89 13.91 0.31
N ALA A 27 10.51 12.99 1.06
CA ALA A 27 11.94 12.66 0.94
C ALA A 27 12.34 12.16 -0.46
N TYR A 28 11.43 11.48 -1.16
CA TYR A 28 11.69 10.90 -2.48
C TYR A 28 10.80 11.56 -3.54
N ALA A 29 11.38 12.37 -4.41
CA ALA A 29 10.63 12.93 -5.55
C ALA A 29 10.40 11.89 -6.67
N THR A 30 11.28 10.90 -6.76
CA THR A 30 11.33 9.85 -7.78
C THR A 30 10.27 8.76 -7.63
N ASP A 31 9.64 8.63 -6.46
CA ASP A 31 8.58 7.64 -6.23
C ASP A 31 7.21 8.06 -6.78
N SER A 32 7.10 9.26 -7.34
CA SER A 32 5.82 9.85 -7.70
C SER A 32 5.10 8.97 -8.73
N SER A 33 3.89 8.54 -8.39
CA SER A 33 2.98 7.87 -9.32
C SER A 33 2.55 8.81 -10.46
N PRO A 34 1.94 8.31 -11.55
CA PRO A 34 1.36 9.14 -12.60
C PRO A 34 0.29 10.14 -12.12
N PHE A 35 -0.22 9.96 -10.89
CA PHE A 35 -1.18 10.84 -10.24
C PHE A 35 -0.54 11.83 -9.26
N GLY A 36 0.78 11.87 -9.15
CA GLY A 36 1.53 12.74 -8.24
C GLY A 36 1.56 12.26 -6.78
N LEU A 37 1.04 11.06 -6.49
CA LEU A 37 1.13 10.48 -5.15
C LEU A 37 2.53 9.91 -4.89
N ARG A 38 3.08 10.24 -3.71
CA ARG A 38 4.39 9.81 -3.22
C ARG A 38 4.27 8.83 -2.06
N GLN A 39 5.35 8.10 -1.79
CA GLN A 39 5.50 7.13 -0.70
C GLN A 39 4.44 6.03 -0.77
N MET A 40 4.01 5.65 -1.98
CA MET A 40 3.03 4.58 -2.22
C MET A 40 3.67 3.17 -2.22
N ALA A 41 5.00 3.10 -2.14
CA ALA A 41 5.81 1.89 -2.08
C ALA A 41 6.90 2.09 -1.02
N GLY A 42 6.84 1.38 0.10
CA GLY A 42 7.74 1.57 1.25
C GLY A 42 7.23 2.63 2.23
N ASN A 43 8.13 3.12 3.09
CA ASN A 43 7.81 3.97 4.24
C ASN A 43 6.88 3.25 5.23
N VAL A 44 5.56 3.43 5.13
CA VAL A 44 4.59 2.75 5.99
C VAL A 44 3.55 2.03 5.17
N GLY A 45 3.07 0.91 5.69
CA GLY A 45 1.89 0.25 5.15
C GLY A 45 0.68 1.16 5.37
N GLU A 46 -0.16 1.36 4.37
CA GLU A 46 -1.32 2.24 4.51
C GLU A 46 -2.60 1.41 4.65
N TRP A 47 -3.30 1.55 5.79
CA TRP A 47 -4.61 0.92 5.98
C TRP A 47 -5.61 1.33 4.90
N VAL A 48 -6.43 0.39 4.45
CA VAL A 48 -7.61 0.66 3.60
C VAL A 48 -8.90 0.26 4.30
N GLN A 49 -10.04 0.76 3.82
CA GLN A 49 -11.35 0.51 4.42
C GLN A 49 -11.75 -0.98 4.36
N ASP A 50 -11.31 -1.68 3.32
CA ASP A 50 -11.77 -3.01 2.98
C ASP A 50 -11.41 -4.11 4.01
N VAL A 51 -12.38 -4.98 4.25
CA VAL A 51 -12.20 -6.29 4.87
C VAL A 51 -11.52 -7.22 3.89
N TYR A 52 -10.55 -7.99 4.38
CA TYR A 52 -9.90 -8.99 3.53
C TYR A 52 -10.85 -10.15 3.22
N ASP A 53 -11.03 -10.40 1.94
CA ASP A 53 -11.58 -11.64 1.41
C ASP A 53 -10.72 -12.05 0.21
N GLU A 54 -10.33 -13.32 0.17
CA GLU A 54 -9.51 -13.90 -0.88
C GLU A 54 -10.26 -13.98 -2.22
N ASN A 55 -11.58 -14.17 -2.17
CA ASN A 55 -12.46 -14.37 -3.32
C ASN A 55 -13.16 -13.08 -3.77
N PHE A 56 -12.92 -11.95 -3.10
CA PHE A 56 -13.65 -10.70 -3.32
C PHE A 56 -13.66 -10.29 -4.80
N TYR A 57 -12.50 -10.26 -5.46
CA TYR A 57 -12.41 -9.82 -6.85
C TYR A 57 -13.09 -10.76 -7.86
N ALA A 58 -13.37 -12.02 -7.52
CA ALA A 58 -14.12 -12.91 -8.40
C ALA A 58 -15.61 -12.55 -8.45
N ASN A 59 -16.13 -11.88 -7.41
CA ASN A 59 -17.56 -11.61 -7.23
C ASN A 59 -17.88 -10.12 -7.03
N SER A 60 -16.88 -9.24 -7.05
CA SER A 60 -17.05 -7.81 -6.76
C SER A 60 -17.79 -7.09 -7.88
N PRO A 61 -18.60 -6.05 -7.57
CA PRO A 61 -19.14 -5.17 -8.60
C PRO A 61 -18.00 -4.48 -9.36
N ALA A 62 -18.24 -4.16 -10.64
CA ALA A 62 -17.24 -3.51 -11.49
C ALA A 62 -16.98 -2.05 -11.11
N GLU A 63 -17.99 -1.38 -10.55
CA GLU A 63 -17.93 0.04 -10.18
C GLU A 63 -17.91 0.19 -8.66
N ASN A 64 -16.94 0.97 -8.14
CA ASN A 64 -16.75 1.25 -6.72
C ASN A 64 -16.87 0.01 -5.80
N PRO A 65 -16.08 -1.06 -6.03
CA PRO A 65 -16.11 -2.22 -5.17
C PRO A 65 -15.61 -1.85 -3.77
N VAL A 66 -16.42 -2.17 -2.76
CA VAL A 66 -16.08 -2.01 -1.35
C VAL A 66 -16.44 -3.30 -0.63
N ASN A 67 -15.52 -3.81 0.19
CA ASN A 67 -15.83 -4.90 1.10
C ASN A 67 -15.89 -4.42 2.56
N THR A 68 -17.08 -4.31 3.15
CA THR A 68 -17.23 -3.97 4.58
C THR A 68 -17.68 -5.14 5.44
N THR A 69 -17.88 -6.33 4.86
CA THR A 69 -18.39 -7.52 5.55
C THR A 69 -17.30 -8.59 5.67
N GLY A 70 -17.40 -9.42 6.70
CA GLY A 70 -16.44 -10.51 6.96
C GLY A 70 -15.86 -10.45 8.37
N ASP A 71 -14.72 -11.10 8.54
CA ASP A 71 -14.02 -11.21 9.82
C ASP A 71 -13.20 -9.94 10.16
N ASN A 72 -12.34 -10.04 11.17
CA ASN A 72 -11.50 -8.94 11.63
C ASN A 72 -10.26 -8.67 10.77
N ARG A 73 -10.02 -9.43 9.70
CA ARG A 73 -8.88 -9.22 8.81
C ARG A 73 -9.11 -7.97 7.96
N ARG A 74 -8.14 -7.07 7.98
CA ARG A 74 -8.11 -5.82 7.21
C ARG A 74 -6.88 -5.81 6.32
N ILE A 75 -6.95 -4.96 5.30
CA ILE A 75 -5.89 -4.83 4.31
C ILE A 75 -5.09 -3.55 4.58
N HIS A 76 -3.77 -3.64 4.49
CA HIS A 76 -2.93 -2.49 4.22
C HIS A 76 -2.14 -2.69 2.92
N ARG A 77 -1.69 -1.58 2.31
CA ARG A 77 -1.04 -1.54 1.00
C ARG A 77 0.32 -0.84 1.07
N GLY A 78 1.09 -0.92 -0.01
CA GLY A 78 2.35 -0.15 -0.18
C GLY A 78 3.61 -0.78 0.42
N GLY A 79 3.48 -1.73 1.35
CA GLY A 79 4.65 -2.26 2.07
C GLY A 79 5.17 -1.28 3.13
N THR A 80 6.31 -1.57 3.74
CA THR A 80 6.91 -0.79 4.84
C THR A 80 8.37 -0.50 4.55
N PHE A 81 9.03 0.33 5.34
CA PHE A 81 10.50 0.37 5.35
C PHE A 81 11.10 -0.98 5.79
N GLY A 82 12.40 -1.18 5.54
CA GLY A 82 13.19 -2.29 6.08
C GLY A 82 13.15 -3.60 5.29
N SER A 83 12.73 -3.62 4.03
CA SER A 83 12.81 -4.84 3.20
C SER A 83 13.39 -4.58 1.81
N THR A 84 14.25 -5.50 1.37
CA THR A 84 14.86 -5.52 0.03
C THR A 84 14.10 -6.38 -0.97
N ASP A 85 13.01 -7.05 -0.56
CA ASP A 85 12.18 -7.88 -1.44
C ASP A 85 11.21 -7.00 -2.26
N PRO A 86 11.39 -6.89 -3.59
CA PRO A 86 10.53 -6.05 -4.42
C PRO A 86 9.06 -6.45 -4.39
N SER A 87 8.73 -7.71 -4.10
CA SER A 87 7.35 -8.22 -4.11
C SER A 87 6.46 -7.53 -3.06
N TYR A 88 7.07 -6.94 -2.03
CA TYR A 88 6.38 -6.22 -0.97
C TYR A 88 5.83 -4.88 -1.43
N TYR A 89 6.45 -4.28 -2.45
CA TYR A 89 6.21 -2.91 -2.88
C TYR A 89 5.39 -2.80 -4.16
N THR A 90 4.85 -3.92 -4.62
CA THR A 90 4.03 -3.93 -5.83
C THR A 90 2.67 -3.29 -5.59
N THR A 91 2.15 -2.59 -6.60
CA THR A 91 0.83 -1.91 -6.56
C THR A 91 -0.34 -2.88 -6.33
N SER A 92 -0.15 -4.18 -6.59
CA SER A 92 -1.16 -5.22 -6.42
C SER A 92 -1.07 -5.97 -5.09
N ARG A 93 0.03 -5.87 -4.33
CA ARG A 93 0.20 -6.61 -3.08
C ARG A 93 -0.83 -6.16 -2.05
N ARG A 94 -1.50 -7.14 -1.44
CA ARG A 94 -2.38 -6.97 -0.27
C ARG A 94 -1.70 -7.59 0.94
N PHE A 95 -1.52 -6.83 2.01
CA PHE A 95 -1.07 -7.34 3.30
C PHE A 95 -2.26 -7.47 4.23
N VAL A 96 -2.33 -8.56 4.98
CA VAL A 96 -3.49 -8.91 5.81
C VAL A 96 -3.09 -8.89 7.27
N ARG A 97 -3.86 -8.15 8.07
CA ARG A 97 -3.64 -7.99 9.52
C ARG A 97 -4.97 -7.96 10.24
N ASP A 98 -4.94 -8.20 11.55
CA ASP A 98 -6.12 -8.00 12.38
C ASP A 98 -6.44 -6.49 12.48
N ARG A 99 -7.73 -6.14 12.49
CA ARG A 99 -8.23 -4.76 12.65
C ARG A 99 -7.68 -4.06 13.88
N ALA A 100 -7.41 -4.79 14.97
CA ALA A 100 -6.88 -4.23 16.21
C ALA A 100 -5.36 -3.99 16.18
N ASP A 101 -4.67 -4.34 15.08
CA ASP A 101 -3.22 -4.20 15.01
C ASP A 101 -2.80 -2.73 14.82
N SER A 102 -1.93 -2.23 15.70
CA SER A 102 -1.45 -0.85 15.71
C SER A 102 0.08 -0.82 15.64
N LYS A 103 0.64 -1.28 14.53
CA LYS A 103 2.09 -1.32 14.32
C LYS A 103 2.61 0.06 13.91
N VAL A 104 3.80 0.41 14.40
CA VAL A 104 4.48 1.68 14.09
C VAL A 104 4.77 1.86 12.59
N TRP A 105 4.85 0.75 11.85
CA TRP A 105 5.08 0.72 10.40
C TRP A 105 3.77 0.66 9.59
N ILE A 106 2.60 0.81 10.21
CA ILE A 106 1.31 0.97 9.52
C ILE A 106 0.73 2.34 9.84
N GLY A 107 0.53 3.15 8.81
CA GLY A 107 -0.13 4.45 8.86
C GLY A 107 -1.43 4.48 8.07
N LEU A 108 -1.78 5.67 7.60
CA LEU A 108 -2.97 5.92 6.78
C LEU A 108 -2.71 7.02 5.77
N ARG A 109 -3.48 6.97 4.68
CA ARG A 109 -3.64 8.07 3.74
C ARG A 109 -5.12 8.32 3.55
N CYS A 110 -5.55 9.56 3.75
CA CYS A 110 -6.95 9.93 3.59
C CYS A 110 -7.33 9.92 2.11
N ALA A 111 -8.57 9.52 1.84
CA ALA A 111 -9.23 9.70 0.56
C ALA A 111 -10.54 10.46 0.78
N GLN A 112 -10.98 11.18 -0.24
CA GLN A 112 -12.25 11.90 -0.25
C GLN A 112 -12.98 11.63 -1.55
N SER A 113 -14.30 11.47 -1.47
CA SER A 113 -15.15 11.47 -2.67
C SER A 113 -15.02 12.81 -3.40
N LYS A 114 -15.16 12.77 -4.72
CA LYS A 114 -15.29 14.00 -5.52
C LYS A 114 -16.58 14.75 -5.20
#